data_AF-U9VH05-F1
#
_entry.id   AF-U9VH05-F1
#
_cell.length_a   1.000
_cell.length_b   1.000
_cell.length_c   1.000
_cell.angle_alpha   90.00
_cell.angle_beta   90.00
_cell.angle_gamma   90.00
#
_symmetry.space_group_name_H-M   'P 1'
#
loop_
_entity.id
_entity.type
_entity.pdbx_description
1 polymer ?
#
loop_
_entity_poly.entity_id
_entity_poly.type
_entity_poly.pdbx_seq_one_letter_code
_entity_poly.pdbx_strand_id
1 'polypeptide(L)'
;MAYVEEKIIGTARVLSDGVCNAYIVDVWTLSSFRHQGIARTMVQTLLNQLKGQHVYLFTDYSVDFYRKLGFIEQPVGLGQVVGNWLVNDE
;
A
#
# COMPACT_ATOMS: atom_id res chain seq x y z
N MET A 1 -9.06 -5.13 3.57
CA MET A 1 -9.03 -4.94 5.04
C MET A 1 -8.81 -6.29 5.69
N ALA A 2 -8.21 -6.33 6.87
CA ALA A 2 -8.00 -7.53 7.68
C ALA A 2 -8.66 -7.37 9.05
N TYR A 3 -9.26 -8.45 9.56
CA TYR A 3 -10.05 -8.44 10.78
C TYR A 3 -9.68 -9.58 11.73
N VAL A 4 -9.81 -9.34 13.04
CA VAL A 4 -9.82 -10.35 14.11
C VAL A 4 -10.93 -9.97 15.07
N GLU A 5 -11.86 -10.90 15.34
CA GLU A 5 -13.00 -10.65 16.23
C GLU A 5 -13.73 -9.33 15.91
N GLU A 6 -14.04 -9.12 14.63
CA GLU A 6 -14.70 -7.92 14.09
C GLU A 6 -13.91 -6.60 14.19
N LYS A 7 -12.70 -6.62 14.77
CA LYS A 7 -11.81 -5.46 14.84
C LYS A 7 -10.92 -5.38 13.62
N ILE A 8 -10.79 -4.19 13.03
CA ILE A 8 -9.85 -3.94 11.94
C ILE A 8 -8.43 -4.00 12.51
N ILE A 9 -7.64 -4.93 11.99
CA ILE A 9 -6.23 -5.10 12.35
C ILE A 9 -5.28 -4.65 11.24
N GLY A 10 -5.80 -4.22 10.10
CA GLY A 10 -5.01 -3.69 9.00
C GLY A 10 -5.84 -3.32 7.79
N THR A 11 -5.30 -2.40 6.99
CA THR A 11 -5.90 -2.00 5.71
C THR A 11 -4.84 -1.87 4.62
N ALA A 12 -5.30 -1.96 3.39
CA ALA A 12 -4.52 -1.63 2.21
C ALA A 12 -5.45 -0.92 1.25
N ARG A 13 -4.99 0.17 0.64
CA ARG A 13 -5.79 1.02 -0.25
C ARG A 13 -5.04 1.30 -1.54
N VAL A 14 -5.76 1.23 -2.65
CA VAL A 14 -5.27 1.53 -3.99
C VAL A 14 -6.22 2.50 -4.69
N LEU A 15 -5.65 3.42 -5.45
CA LEU A 15 -6.37 4.24 -6.42
C LEU A 15 -6.07 3.66 -7.80
N SER A 16 -7.09 3.44 -8.63
CA SER A 16 -6.93 2.91 -9.98
C SER A 16 -7.77 3.74 -10.94
N ASP A 17 -7.24 3.98 -12.15
CA ASP A 17 -8.01 4.57 -13.25
C ASP A 17 -8.93 3.55 -13.93
N GLY A 18 -8.85 2.27 -13.55
CA GLY A 18 -9.61 1.17 -14.13
C GLY A 18 -9.11 0.70 -15.51
N VAL A 19 -8.05 1.32 -16.04
CA VAL A 19 -7.57 1.10 -17.41
C VAL A 19 -6.11 0.67 -17.42
N CYS A 20 -5.18 1.49 -16.93
CA CYS A 20 -3.75 1.24 -17.08
C CYS A 20 -2.88 1.62 -15.89
N ASN A 21 -3.32 2.45 -14.94
CA ASN A 21 -2.50 2.82 -13.79
C ASN A 21 -3.24 2.62 -12.47
N ALA A 22 -2.47 2.16 -11.48
CA ALA A 22 -2.89 2.10 -10.09
C ALA A 22 -1.78 2.57 -9.15
N TYR A 23 -2.18 3.13 -8.00
CA TYR A 23 -1.28 3.61 -6.98
C TYR A 23 -1.71 3.11 -5.60
N ILE A 24 -0.86 2.31 -4.95
CA ILE A 24 -1.10 1.90 -3.56
C ILE A 24 -0.74 3.08 -2.66
N VAL A 25 -1.76 3.65 -2.02
CA VAL A 25 -1.64 4.88 -1.24
C VAL A 25 -1.37 4.62 0.24
N ASP A 26 -1.79 3.47 0.77
CA ASP A 26 -1.58 3.12 2.18
C ASP A 26 -1.65 1.60 2.37
N VAL A 27 -0.79 1.08 3.23
CA VAL A 27 -0.78 -0.30 3.72
C VAL A 27 -0.32 -0.28 5.17
N TRP A 28 -1.18 -0.71 6.09
CA TRP A 28 -0.82 -0.81 7.49
C TRP A 28 -1.42 -2.05 8.15
N THR A 29 -0.74 -2.52 9.19
CA THR A 29 -1.24 -3.54 10.13
C THR A 29 -0.92 -3.11 11.55
N LEU A 30 -1.82 -3.42 12.49
CA LEU A 30 -1.57 -3.28 13.92
C LEU A 30 -0.26 -3.97 14.30
N SER A 31 0.55 -3.32 15.13
CA SER A 31 1.92 -3.78 15.45
C SER A 31 1.95 -5.20 16.03
N SER A 32 0.98 -5.55 16.88
CA SER A 32 0.84 -6.89 17.47
C SER A 32 0.51 -7.99 16.46
N PHE A 33 0.09 -7.64 15.25
CA PHE A 33 -0.28 -8.56 14.16
C PHE A 33 0.73 -8.56 13.00
N ARG A 34 1.91 -7.94 13.16
CA ARG A 34 2.97 -7.95 12.14
C ARG A 34 3.63 -9.33 12.03
N HIS A 35 4.34 -9.55 10.93
CA HIS A 35 5.10 -10.78 10.64
C HIS A 35 4.27 -12.06 10.46
N GLN A 36 2.95 -11.94 10.32
CA GLN A 36 2.02 -13.05 10.09
C GLN A 36 1.53 -13.15 8.64
N GLY A 37 2.14 -12.38 7.71
CA GLY A 37 1.77 -12.39 6.30
C GLY A 37 0.52 -11.55 5.94
N ILE A 38 -0.12 -10.90 6.90
CA ILE A 38 -1.37 -10.14 6.67
C ILE A 38 -1.22 -9.06 5.59
N ALA A 39 -0.19 -8.20 5.69
CA ALA A 39 0.07 -7.17 4.68
C ALA A 39 0.31 -7.77 3.28
N ARG A 40 1.06 -8.87 3.21
CA ARG A 40 1.30 -9.61 1.95
C ARG A 40 -0.02 -10.09 1.34
N THR A 41 -0.89 -10.69 2.14
CA THR A 41 -2.21 -11.16 1.67
C THR A 41 -3.05 -10.00 1.16
N MET A 42 -3.11 -8.88 1.88
CA MET A 42 -3.87 -7.70 1.44
C MET A 42 -3.33 -7.13 0.14
N VAL A 43 -2.01 -6.91 0.01
CA VAL A 43 -1.41 -6.37 -1.22
C VAL A 43 -1.62 -7.33 -2.40
N GLN A 44 -1.42 -8.64 -2.21
CA GLN A 44 -1.65 -9.61 -3.28
C GLN A 44 -3.12 -9.62 -3.73
N THR A 45 -4.06 -9.44 -2.79
CA THR A 45 -5.49 -9.34 -3.10
C THR A 45 -5.82 -8.12 -3.94
N LEU A 46 -5.15 -6.98 -3.69
CA LEU A 46 -5.26 -5.80 -4.54
C LEU A 46 -4.67 -6.07 -5.93
N LEU A 47 -3.45 -6.59 -6.01
CA LEU A 47 -2.78 -6.87 -7.29
C LEU A 47 -3.57 -7.83 -8.20
N ASN A 48 -4.24 -8.82 -7.61
CA ASN A 48 -5.06 -9.77 -8.37
C ASN A 48 -6.26 -9.10 -9.10
N GLN A 49 -6.70 -7.93 -8.64
CA GLN A 49 -7.77 -7.13 -9.25
C GLN A 49 -7.27 -6.12 -10.28
N LEU A 50 -5.95 -5.90 -10.36
CA LEU A 50 -5.32 -4.86 -11.17
C LEU A 50 -4.57 -5.43 -12.38
N LYS A 51 -5.03 -6.58 -12.89
CA LYS A 51 -4.37 -7.27 -14.01
C LYS A 51 -4.25 -6.34 -15.21
N GLY A 52 -3.03 -6.18 -15.72
CA GLY A 52 -2.72 -5.31 -16.86
C GLY A 52 -2.45 -3.85 -16.51
N GLN A 53 -2.59 -3.45 -15.25
CA GLN A 53 -2.28 -2.09 -14.82
C GLN A 53 -0.83 -1.99 -14.31
N HIS A 54 -0.22 -0.83 -14.55
CA HIS A 54 1.02 -0.41 -13.94
C HIS A 54 0.74 0.06 -12.51
N VAL A 55 1.19 -0.73 -11.52
CA VAL A 55 0.94 -0.45 -10.09
C VAL A 55 2.17 0.16 -9.46
N TYR A 56 2.03 1.36 -8.90
CA TYR A 56 3.10 2.11 -8.25
C TYR A 56 2.82 2.35 -6.76
N LEU A 57 3.88 2.60 -5.98
CA LEU A 57 3.80 2.97 -4.57
C LEU A 57 5.05 3.73 -4.14
N PHE A 58 4.95 4.38 -2.98
CA PHE A 58 6.08 5.00 -2.28
C PHE A 58 6.19 4.42 -0.86
N THR A 59 7.41 4.24 -0.38
CA THR A 59 7.67 3.82 1.01
C THR A 59 9.03 4.34 1.49
N ASP A 60 9.10 4.67 2.79
CA ASP A 60 10.38 5.04 3.44
C ASP A 60 11.17 3.81 3.94
N TYR A 61 10.47 2.81 4.50
CA TYR A 61 11.13 1.72 5.25
C TYR A 61 10.81 0.30 4.77
N SER A 62 9.84 0.11 3.87
CA SER A 62 9.31 -1.23 3.53
C SER A 62 9.78 -1.75 2.17
N VAL A 63 10.92 -1.28 1.66
CA VAL A 63 11.44 -1.63 0.33
C VAL A 63 11.60 -3.15 0.15
N ASP A 64 12.24 -3.83 1.11
CA ASP A 64 12.44 -5.29 1.05
C ASP A 64 11.13 -6.09 1.07
N PHE A 65 10.11 -5.57 1.76
CA PHE A 65 8.78 -6.17 1.78
C PHE A 65 8.16 -6.13 0.38
N TYR A 66 8.18 -4.98 -0.30
CA TYR A 66 7.63 -4.84 -1.64
C TYR A 66 8.46 -5.56 -2.71
N ARG A 67 9.80 -5.60 -2.60
CA ARG A 67 10.63 -6.43 -3.50
C ARG A 67 10.23 -7.91 -3.46
N LYS A 68 9.95 -8.45 -2.27
CA LYS A 68 9.47 -9.84 -2.12
C LYS A 68 8.09 -10.09 -2.74
N LEU A 69 7.33 -9.04 -3.03
CA LEU A 69 6.04 -9.10 -3.75
C LEU A 69 6.19 -8.88 -5.27
N GLY A 70 7.42 -8.70 -5.76
CA GLY A 70 7.70 -8.51 -7.19
C GLY A 70 7.73 -7.04 -7.64
N PHE A 71 7.63 -6.08 -6.72
CA PHE A 71 7.89 -4.68 -7.06
C PHE A 71 9.37 -4.46 -7.32
N ILE A 72 9.68 -3.56 -8.25
CA ILE A 72 11.04 -3.17 -8.62
C ILE A 72 11.18 -1.68 -8.32
N GLU A 73 12.32 -1.29 -7.76
CA GLU A 73 12.63 0.12 -7.53
C GLU A 73 12.68 0.89 -8.84
N GLN A 74 12.19 2.13 -8.76
CA GLN A 74 12.07 3.02 -9.90
C GLN A 74 12.92 4.25 -9.62
N PRO A 75 13.67 4.74 -10.62
CA PRO A 75 14.83 5.59 -10.38
C PRO A 75 14.49 7.00 -9.90
N VAL A 76 13.32 7.54 -10.25
CA VAL A 76 12.92 8.91 -9.91
C VAL A 76 11.43 8.96 -9.58
N GLY A 77 11.11 9.43 -8.37
CA GLY A 77 9.76 9.85 -7.97
C GLY A 77 9.72 11.36 -7.74
N LEU A 78 8.63 12.01 -8.13
CA LEU A 78 8.42 13.45 -7.93
C LEU A 78 7.12 13.65 -7.13
N GLY A 79 7.14 14.56 -6.16
CA GLY A 79 5.99 14.88 -5.34
C GLY A 79 5.97 16.36 -4.96
N GLN A 80 4.78 16.93 -4.87
CA GLN A 80 4.56 18.29 -4.37
C GLN A 80 3.35 18.28 -3.44
N VAL A 81 3.49 18.88 -2.26
CA VAL A 81 2.36 19.25 -1.42
C VAL A 81 1.78 20.54 -1.98
N VAL A 82 0.52 20.51 -2.41
CA VAL A 82 -0.21 21.72 -2.80
C VAL A 82 -0.95 22.25 -1.57
N GLY A 83 -0.52 23.39 -1.04
CA GLY A 83 -1.06 23.97 0.20
C GLY A 83 -0.46 23.34 1.45
N ASN A 84 -1.30 22.99 2.43
CA ASN A 84 -0.87 22.35 3.68
C ASN A 84 -1.15 20.84 3.62
N TRP A 85 -0.14 20.04 3.96
CA TRP A 85 -0.29 18.60 4.11
C TRP A 85 -0.83 18.26 5.50
N LEU A 86 -1.81 17.35 5.57
CA LEU A 86 -2.36 16.72 6.79
C LEU A 86 -1.85 17.32 8.10
N VAL A 87 -2.54 18.35 8.58
CA VAL A 87 -2.33 18.92 9.92
C VAL A 87 -3.24 18.12 10.85
N ASN A 88 -2.66 17.26 11.67
CA ASN A 88 -3.39 16.65 12.78
C ASN A 88 -3.29 17.62 13.96
N ASP A 89 -4.42 18.00 14.53
CA ASP A 89 -4.44 18.66 15.84
C ASP A 89 -3.98 17.61 16.88
N GLU A 90 -3.06 17.98 17.77
CA GLU A 90 -2.58 17.12 18.88
C GLU A 90 -3.69 16.80 19.88
#